data_AF-A0A9P7W3C4-F1
#
_entry.id   AF-A0A9P7W3C4-F1
#
_cell.length_a   1.000
_cell.length_b   1.000
_cell.length_c   1.000
_cell.angle_alpha   90.00
_cell.angle_beta   90.00
_cell.angle_gamma   90.00
#
_symmetry.space_group_name_H-M   'P 1'
#
loop_
_entity.id
_entity.type
_entity.pdbx_description
1 polymer ?
#
loop_
_entity_poly.entity_id
_entity_poly.type
_entity_poly.pdbx_seq_one_letter_code
_entity_poly.pdbx_strand_id
1 'polypeptide(L)'
;MNAHPSMPALTHLLSKYPKTSGSLFLVYNDVVYAQSWTDVELVDLGEQCPRGAIKGRRPNTDLNEPAYVVPCSLAETVSYAWLQSAFKSLSDPPEMYLGITADDSSIVYYKISSGIVKPPV
;
A
#
# COMPACT_ATOMS: atom_id res chain seq x y z
N MET A 1 -18.95 7.97 -6.40
CA MET A 1 -17.85 6.98 -6.42
C MET A 1 -17.63 6.31 -7.78
N ASN A 2 -18.66 6.02 -8.58
CA ASN A 2 -18.52 5.23 -9.83
C ASN A 2 -17.96 5.98 -11.07
N ALA A 3 -17.60 7.26 -10.96
CA ALA A 3 -17.14 8.08 -12.09
C ALA A 3 -15.65 8.50 -11.98
N HIS A 4 -14.91 8.00 -10.99
CA HIS A 4 -13.51 8.38 -10.81
C HIS A 4 -12.59 7.60 -11.79
N PRO A 5 -11.59 8.24 -12.43
CA PRO A 5 -10.73 7.59 -13.43
C PRO A 5 -9.94 6.39 -12.90
N SER A 6 -9.66 6.31 -11.60
CA SER A 6 -9.00 5.15 -10.98
C SER A 6 -9.94 3.97 -10.67
N MET A 7 -11.25 4.16 -10.80
CA MET A 7 -12.24 3.13 -10.46
C MET A 7 -12.08 1.85 -11.30
N PRO A 8 -11.84 1.88 -12.63
CA PRO A 8 -11.64 0.66 -13.41
C PRO A 8 -10.49 -0.21 -12.91
N ALA A 9 -9.37 0.40 -12.50
CA ALA A 9 -8.23 -0.32 -11.95
C ALA A 9 -8.56 -0.95 -10.57
N LEU A 10 -9.30 -0.22 -9.74
CA LEU A 10 -9.53 -0.59 -8.34
C LEU A 10 -10.75 -1.51 -8.12
N THR A 11 -11.72 -1.52 -9.04
CA THR A 11 -13.06 -2.11 -8.84
C THR A 11 -13.01 -3.54 -8.30
N HIS A 12 -12.14 -4.38 -8.87
CA HIS A 12 -12.02 -5.77 -8.46
C HIS A 12 -11.63 -5.90 -6.98
N LEU A 13 -10.57 -5.19 -6.54
CA LEU A 13 -10.09 -5.26 -5.16
C LEU A 13 -11.00 -4.55 -4.16
N LEU A 14 -11.62 -3.43 -4.55
CA LEU A 14 -12.58 -2.73 -3.70
C LEU A 14 -13.81 -3.59 -3.42
N SER A 15 -14.26 -4.37 -4.41
CA SER A 15 -15.38 -5.30 -4.26
C SER A 15 -14.98 -6.53 -3.44
N LYS A 16 -13.77 -7.06 -3.65
CA LYS A 16 -13.25 -8.23 -2.94
C LYS A 16 -12.95 -7.94 -1.46
N TYR A 17 -12.45 -6.75 -1.15
CA TYR A 17 -12.02 -6.35 0.19
C TYR A 17 -12.69 -5.04 0.65
N PRO A 18 -14.01 -5.04 0.94
CA PRO A 18 -14.74 -3.82 1.24
C PRO A 18 -14.25 -3.10 2.51
N LYS A 19 -13.73 -3.84 3.49
CA LYS A 19 -13.24 -3.29 4.77
C LYS A 19 -12.03 -2.35 4.60
N THR A 20 -11.20 -2.58 3.59
CA THR A 20 -9.97 -1.83 3.33
C THR A 20 -10.09 -0.95 2.09
N SER A 21 -11.27 -0.92 1.47
CA SER A 21 -11.54 -0.25 0.19
C SER A 21 -11.26 1.25 0.25
N GLY A 22 -11.69 1.92 1.32
CA GLY A 22 -11.45 3.36 1.52
C GLY A 22 -9.96 3.69 1.55
N SER A 23 -9.20 2.99 2.38
CA SER A 23 -7.74 3.18 2.47
C SER A 23 -7.04 2.86 1.15
N LEU A 24 -7.42 1.78 0.46
CA LEU A 24 -6.84 1.43 -0.84
C LEU A 24 -7.12 2.52 -1.88
N PHE A 25 -8.34 3.04 -1.94
CA PHE A 25 -8.70 4.10 -2.86
C PHE A 25 -7.90 5.38 -2.59
N LEU A 26 -7.85 5.85 -1.34
CA LEU A 26 -7.11 7.06 -0.98
C LEU A 26 -5.62 6.93 -1.30
N VAL A 27 -4.98 5.85 -0.84
CA VAL A 27 -3.54 5.63 -1.05
C VAL A 27 -3.21 5.44 -2.53
N TYR A 28 -4.05 4.75 -3.30
CA TYR A 28 -3.82 4.59 -4.74
C TYR A 28 -3.83 5.94 -5.46
N ASN A 29 -4.84 6.77 -5.19
CA ASN A 29 -4.93 8.08 -5.83
C ASN A 29 -3.79 9.02 -5.40
N ASP A 30 -3.37 8.98 -4.13
CA ASP A 30 -2.21 9.72 -3.67
C ASP A 30 -0.93 9.27 -4.37
N VAL A 31 -0.67 7.95 -4.42
CA VAL A 31 0.50 7.37 -5.10
C VAL A 31 0.55 7.74 -6.58
N VAL A 32 -0.58 7.61 -7.29
CA VAL A 32 -0.64 7.86 -8.74
C VAL A 32 -0.60 9.35 -9.06
N TYR A 33 -1.40 10.18 -8.38
CA TYR A 33 -1.63 11.56 -8.82
C TYR A 33 -0.84 12.59 -8.00
N ALA A 34 -0.74 12.43 -6.69
CA ALA A 34 -0.03 13.39 -5.84
C ALA A 34 1.48 13.11 -5.83
N GLN A 35 1.86 11.85 -5.62
CA GLN A 35 3.26 11.42 -5.61
C GLN A 35 3.79 11.07 -7.01
N SER A 36 2.93 11.01 -8.04
CA SER A 36 3.33 10.80 -9.43
C SER A 36 4.20 9.55 -9.63
N TRP A 37 3.88 8.44 -8.95
CA TRP A 37 4.58 7.17 -9.18
C TRP A 37 4.31 6.65 -10.59
N THR A 38 5.27 5.93 -11.16
CA THR A 38 5.16 5.27 -12.46
C THR A 38 5.08 3.75 -12.30
N ASP A 39 4.69 3.05 -13.37
CA ASP A 39 4.51 1.59 -13.37
C ASP A 39 3.64 1.08 -12.21
N VAL A 40 2.56 1.81 -11.92
CA VAL A 40 1.71 1.52 -10.76
C VAL A 40 0.78 0.35 -11.06
N GLU A 41 0.90 -0.70 -10.26
CA GLU A 41 0.13 -1.92 -10.32
C GLU A 41 -0.54 -2.20 -8.97
N LEU A 42 -1.74 -2.78 -9.02
CA LEU A 42 -2.42 -3.26 -7.83
C LEU A 42 -2.08 -4.73 -7.60
N VAL A 43 -1.76 -5.06 -6.35
CA VAL A 43 -1.39 -6.42 -5.93
C VAL A 43 -2.47 -6.93 -4.98
N ASP A 44 -3.02 -8.11 -5.28
CA ASP A 44 -3.92 -8.82 -4.38
C ASP A 44 -3.08 -9.65 -3.39
N LEU A 45 -3.15 -9.35 -2.09
CA LEU A 45 -2.37 -10.06 -1.08
C LEU A 45 -2.98 -11.40 -0.63
N GLY A 46 -4.15 -11.76 -1.19
CA GLY A 46 -4.79 -13.06 -0.97
C GLY A 46 -5.35 -13.29 0.43
N GLU A 47 -5.68 -14.52 0.76
CA GLU A 47 -6.40 -14.86 2.01
C GLU A 47 -5.56 -14.72 3.27
N GLN A 48 -4.23 -14.88 3.18
CA GLN A 48 -3.32 -14.74 4.32
C GLN A 48 -3.18 -13.28 4.78
N CYS A 49 -3.47 -12.33 3.89
CA CYS A 49 -3.55 -10.91 4.19
C CYS A 49 -4.65 -10.28 3.29
N PRO A 50 -5.94 -10.35 3.68
CA PRO A 50 -7.07 -10.07 2.78
C PRO A 50 -7.27 -8.59 2.48
N ARG A 51 -6.41 -8.04 1.62
CA ARG A 51 -6.42 -6.64 1.15
C ARG A 51 -5.64 -6.47 -0.15
N GLY A 52 -5.83 -5.30 -0.76
CA GLY A 52 -4.98 -4.84 -1.86
C GLY A 52 -3.72 -4.15 -1.34
N ALA A 53 -2.65 -4.22 -2.12
CA ALA A 53 -1.45 -3.41 -2.01
C ALA A 53 -1.16 -2.72 -3.35
N ILE A 54 -0.23 -1.78 -3.34
CA ILE A 54 0.17 -1.01 -4.51
C ILE A 54 1.66 -1.25 -4.73
N LYS A 55 2.04 -1.58 -5.95
CA LYS A 55 3.42 -1.69 -6.40
C LYS A 55 3.67 -0.58 -7.41
N GLY A 56 4.84 0.06 -7.37
CA GLY A 56 5.21 1.03 -8.40
C GLY A 56 6.58 1.64 -8.16
N ARG A 57 6.96 2.61 -9.00
CA ARG A 57 8.24 3.30 -8.93
C ARG A 57 8.04 4.73 -8.47
N ARG A 58 8.82 5.12 -7.46
CA ARG A 58 8.84 6.49 -6.96
C ARG A 58 9.61 7.41 -7.90
N PRO A 59 9.12 8.65 -8.12
CA PRO A 59 9.92 9.63 -8.84
C PRO A 59 11.20 9.98 -8.05
N ASN A 60 12.25 10.38 -8.76
CA ASN A 60 13.48 10.92 -8.18
C ASN A 60 14.22 10.00 -7.20
N THR A 61 14.08 8.69 -7.35
CA THR A 61 14.88 7.70 -6.61
C THR A 61 15.79 6.97 -7.59
N ASP A 62 17.09 6.92 -7.29
CA ASP A 62 18.07 6.17 -8.11
C ASP A 62 17.89 4.64 -8.02
N LEU A 63 16.98 4.18 -7.16
CA LEU A 63 16.63 2.79 -7.00
C LEU A 63 15.73 2.36 -8.17
N ASN A 64 16.28 1.48 -9.02
CA ASN A 64 15.53 0.88 -10.13
C ASN A 64 14.59 -0.27 -9.66
N GLU A 65 14.37 -0.39 -8.35
CA GLU A 65 13.54 -1.41 -7.73
C GLU A 65 12.13 -0.87 -7.43
N PRO A 66 11.06 -1.65 -7.66
CA PRO A 66 9.71 -1.23 -7.31
C PRO A 66 9.54 -1.15 -5.79
N ALA A 67 8.81 -0.14 -5.33
CA ALA A 67 8.37 -0.01 -3.95
C ALA A 67 6.95 -0.56 -3.80
N TYR A 68 6.66 -1.05 -2.60
CA TYR A 68 5.36 -1.59 -2.23
C TYR A 68 4.72 -0.75 -1.15
N VAL A 69 3.42 -0.48 -1.28
CA VAL A 69 2.60 0.20 -0.27
C VAL A 69 1.43 -0.68 0.10
N VAL A 70 1.27 -0.95 1.39
CA VAL A 70 0.12 -1.64 1.97
C VAL A 70 -0.76 -0.60 2.68
N PRO A 71 -1.98 -0.34 2.19
CA PRO A 71 -2.91 0.59 2.83
C PRO A 71 -3.54 0.00 4.10
N CYS A 72 -3.71 0.85 5.11
CA CYS A 72 -4.56 0.56 6.27
C CYS A 72 -5.17 1.85 6.84
N SER A 73 -6.29 1.73 7.54
CA SER A 73 -6.85 2.84 8.31
C SER A 73 -6.07 3.05 9.62
N LEU A 74 -6.03 4.29 10.11
CA LEU A 74 -5.51 4.63 11.44
C LEU A 74 -6.25 3.89 12.57
N ALA A 75 -7.51 3.53 12.35
CA ALA A 75 -8.31 2.75 13.30
C ALA A 75 -8.00 1.25 13.27
N GLU A 76 -7.26 0.75 12.27
CA GLU A 76 -6.88 -0.66 12.19
C GLU A 76 -5.74 -0.98 13.16
N THR A 77 -5.87 -2.08 13.90
CA THR A 77 -4.77 -2.59 14.72
C THR A 77 -3.77 -3.34 13.85
N VAL A 78 -2.55 -2.81 13.76
CA VAL A 78 -1.43 -3.43 13.04
C VAL A 78 -0.66 -4.33 14.00
N SER A 79 -0.65 -5.64 13.73
CA SER A 79 0.12 -6.62 14.51
C SER A 79 1.37 -7.08 13.75
N TYR A 80 2.36 -7.60 14.49
CA TYR A 80 3.55 -8.17 13.87
C TYR A 80 3.23 -9.36 12.96
N ALA A 81 2.29 -10.23 13.36
CA ALA A 81 1.84 -11.35 12.53
C ALA A 81 1.23 -10.87 11.21
N TRP A 82 0.45 -9.78 11.25
CA TRP A 82 -0.11 -9.17 10.04
C TRP A 82 0.98 -8.62 9.11
N LEU A 83 1.98 -7.92 9.66
CA LEU A 83 3.12 -7.41 8.89
C LEU A 83 3.88 -8.56 8.22
N GLN A 84 4.14 -9.65 8.95
CA GLN A 84 4.78 -10.84 8.39
C GLN A 84 3.99 -11.46 7.24
N SER A 85 2.67 -11.58 7.37
CA SER A 85 1.82 -12.06 6.28
C SER A 85 1.88 -11.14 5.05
N ALA A 86 1.87 -9.82 5.26
CA ALA A 86 1.99 -8.86 4.17
C ALA A 86 3.33 -8.97 3.44
N PHE A 87 4.46 -9.07 4.15
CA PHE A 87 5.77 -9.31 3.53
C PHE A 87 5.80 -10.59 2.70
N LYS A 88 5.30 -11.70 3.25
CA LYS A 88 5.24 -12.99 2.55
C LYS A 88 4.38 -12.92 1.29
N SER A 89 3.20 -12.31 1.35
CA SER A 89 2.33 -12.11 0.19
C SER A 89 2.97 -11.24 -0.89
N LEU A 90 3.92 -10.37 -0.51
CA LEU A 90 4.69 -9.52 -1.43
C LEU A 90 6.00 -10.18 -1.92
N SER A 91 6.23 -11.47 -1.62
CA SER A 91 7.48 -12.19 -1.91
C SER A 91 8.70 -11.65 -1.17
N ASP A 92 8.51 -11.26 0.10
CA ASP A 92 9.54 -10.85 1.06
C ASP A 92 10.49 -9.75 0.54
N PRO A 93 9.97 -8.57 0.13
CA PRO A 93 10.82 -7.45 -0.25
C PRO A 93 11.65 -6.96 0.94
N PRO A 94 12.81 -6.30 0.71
CA PRO A 94 13.65 -5.76 1.79
C PRO A 94 12.91 -4.71 2.62
N GLU A 95 11.97 -4.00 2.01
CA GLU A 95 11.12 -3.01 2.66
C GLU A 95 9.75 -2.93 1.99
N MET A 96 8.76 -2.57 2.78
CA MET A 96 7.43 -2.16 2.32
C MET A 96 7.01 -0.90 3.07
N TYR A 97 6.04 -0.19 2.54
CA TYR A 97 5.51 1.03 3.14
C TYR A 97 4.10 0.78 3.63
N LEU A 98 3.79 1.26 4.83
CA LEU A 98 2.44 1.27 5.35
C LEU A 98 1.83 2.65 5.04
N GLY A 99 0.83 2.68 4.17
CA GLY A 99 0.06 3.90 3.88
C GLY A 99 -1.12 4.01 4.85
N ILE A 100 -0.93 4.73 5.94
CA ILE A 100 -1.93 4.88 7.01
C ILE A 100 -2.86 6.04 6.67
N THR A 101 -4.16 5.76 6.52
CA THR A 101 -5.18 6.76 6.21
C THR A 101 -6.00 7.12 7.44
N ALA A 102 -6.18 8.42 7.71
CA ALA A 102 -7.07 8.92 8.75
C ALA A 102 -8.45 9.31 8.16
N ASP A 103 -9.44 9.54 9.03
CA ASP A 103 -10.83 9.85 8.64
C ASP A 103 -10.96 11.23 7.96
N ASP A 104 -9.99 12.12 8.17
CA ASP A 104 -9.86 13.41 7.48
C ASP A 104 -9.19 13.30 6.09
N SER A 105 -8.98 12.06 5.61
CA SER A 105 -8.26 11.73 4.37
C SER A 105 -6.77 12.08 4.36
N SER A 106 -6.17 12.41 5.52
CA SER A 106 -4.72 12.51 5.66
C SER A 106 -4.07 11.14 5.48
N ILE A 107 -2.89 11.10 4.85
CA ILE A 107 -2.13 9.86 4.62
C ILE A 107 -0.70 10.04 5.15
N VAL A 108 -0.25 9.08 5.96
CA VAL A 108 1.14 9.02 6.44
C VAL A 108 1.78 7.72 5.99
N TYR A 109 3.01 7.79 5.48
CA TYR A 109 3.76 6.64 4.99
C TYR A 109 4.85 6.24 5.98
N TYR A 110 4.74 5.03 6.53
CA TYR A 110 5.78 4.45 7.37
C TYR A 110 6.57 3.41 6.60
N LYS A 111 7.90 3.55 6.56
CA LYS A 111 8.80 2.54 6.01
C LYS A 111 8.97 1.40 7.01
N ILE A 112 8.61 0.19 6.61
CA ILE A 112 8.81 -1.04 7.38
C ILE A 112 9.86 -1.87 6.65
N SER A 113 10.97 -2.17 7.33
CA SER A 113 12.02 -3.02 6.79
C SER A 113 11.87 -4.46 7.26
N SER A 114 12.29 -5.40 6.41
CA SER A 114 12.44 -6.80 6.81
C SER A 114 13.64 -6.94 7.74
N GLY A 115 13.42 -7.42 8.96
CA GLY A 115 14.47 -7.61 9.97
C GLY A 115 14.84 -6.35 10.77
N ILE A 116 15.99 -6.42 11.46
CA ILE A 116 16.49 -5.33 12.31
C ILE A 116 17.46 -4.49 11.48
N VAL A 117 17.03 -3.27 11.13
CA VAL A 117 17.84 -2.30 10.38
C VAL A 117 18.31 -1.21 11.35
N LYS A 118 19.59 -0.83 11.25
CA LYS A 118 20.12 0.28 12.05
C LYS A 118 19.47 1.60 11.61
N PRO A 119 19.11 2.49 12.54
CA PRO A 119 18.67 3.83 12.19
C PRO A 119 19.77 4.52 11.35
N PRO A 120 19.39 5.28 10.30
CA PRO A 120 20.36 6.15 9.63
C PRO A 120 20.92 7.14 10.65
N VAL A 121 22.24 7.33 10.60
CA VAL A 121 22.99 8.26 11.47
C VAL A 121 22.84 9.68 10.95
#